data_AF-A0A1B6EVM1-F1
#
_entry.id   AF-A0A1B6EVM1-F1
#
_cell.length_a   1.000
_cell.length_b   1.000
_cell.length_c   1.000
_cell.angle_alpha   90.00
_cell.angle_beta   90.00
_cell.angle_gamma   90.00
#
_symmetry.space_group_name_H-M   'P 1'
#
loop_
_entity.id
_entity.type
_entity.pdbx_description
1 polymer ?
#
loop_
_entity_poly.entity_id
_entity_poly.type
_entity_poly.pdbx_seq_one_letter_code
_entity_poly.pdbx_strand_id
1 'polypeptide(L)'
;MPYFEMITSTGCSPRIRQFICSLLEPECRRLGLTRLPPCRNACRAVEEECRDFILDSLDLSQVFNCEIYPNSDDQEECVNLAKGDKCLKNEFQCSDGTCMPWRWVCDNNRDCPLGDDEMNCTKCAQEEFRCAADHKCIPLEWKCDRRQDCSDGSDEFNCQTTEVLVP
;
A
#
# COMPACT_ATOMS: atom_id res chain seq x y z
N MET A 1 18.17 19.82 1.46
CA MET A 1 17.96 18.45 1.98
C MET A 1 18.03 17.46 0.80
N PRO A 2 19.23 17.04 0.37
CA PRO A 2 19.42 16.29 -0.89
C PRO A 2 18.74 14.91 -0.90
N TYR A 3 18.54 14.31 0.28
CA TYR A 3 17.98 12.97 0.41
C TYR A 3 16.48 12.88 0.11
N PHE A 4 15.71 13.92 0.46
CA PHE A 4 14.28 13.94 0.17
C PHE A 4 14.00 14.11 -1.33
N GLU A 5 14.84 14.86 -2.05
CA GLU A 5 14.75 14.92 -3.52
C GLU A 5 15.14 13.59 -4.15
N MET A 6 16.14 12.89 -3.59
CA MET A 6 16.52 11.54 -4.05
C MET A 6 15.35 10.56 -3.93
N ILE A 7 14.69 10.51 -2.77
CA ILE A 7 13.56 9.60 -2.52
C ILE A 7 12.34 9.98 -3.36
N THR A 8 12.03 11.27 -3.48
CA THR A 8 10.89 11.71 -4.31
C THR A 8 11.15 11.55 -5.81
N SER A 9 12.42 11.47 -6.23
CA SER A 9 12.81 11.19 -7.63
C SER A 9 12.71 9.72 -8.02
N THR A 10 12.73 8.78 -7.06
CA THR A 10 12.60 7.34 -7.37
C THR A 10 11.22 7.01 -7.93
N GLY A 11 10.20 7.79 -7.55
CA GLY A 11 8.82 7.56 -7.99
C GLY A 11 8.25 6.20 -7.58
N CYS A 12 8.86 5.54 -6.60
CA CYS A 12 8.46 4.20 -6.12
C CYS A 12 7.01 4.15 -5.63
N SER A 13 6.51 5.27 -5.07
CA SER A 13 5.11 5.46 -4.74
C SER A 13 4.58 6.72 -5.43
N PRO A 14 3.36 6.72 -5.99
CA PRO A 14 2.74 7.95 -6.48
C PRO A 14 2.49 8.98 -5.35
N ARG A 15 2.51 8.54 -4.09
CA ARG A 15 2.29 9.38 -2.90
C ARG A 15 3.57 9.73 -2.15
N ILE A 16 4.75 9.23 -2.59
CA ILE A 16 6.02 9.50 -1.92
C ILE A 16 6.26 11.01 -1.74
N ARG A 17 5.93 11.80 -2.77
CA ARG A 17 6.10 13.25 -2.73
C ARG A 17 5.18 13.91 -1.72
N GLN A 18 3.93 13.49 -1.66
CA GLN A 18 2.94 14.03 -0.74
C GLN A 18 3.27 13.66 0.71
N PHE A 19 3.71 12.42 0.93
CA PHE A 19 4.16 11.94 2.22
C PHE A 19 5.40 12.68 2.73
N ILE A 20 6.44 12.82 1.90
CA ILE A 20 7.62 13.60 2.28
C ILE A 20 7.28 15.08 2.50
N CYS A 21 6.40 15.66 1.69
CA CYS A 21 5.93 17.04 1.88
C CYS A 21 5.17 17.21 3.22
N SER A 22 4.34 16.24 3.64
CA SER A 22 3.61 16.34 4.91
C SER A 22 4.54 16.25 6.13
N LEU A 23 5.69 15.58 6.00
CA LEU A 23 6.70 15.52 7.05
C LEU A 23 7.51 16.81 7.18
N LEU A 24 7.83 17.44 6.04
CA LEU A 24 8.62 18.67 5.99
C LEU A 24 7.78 19.92 6.30
N GLU A 25 6.57 19.98 5.75
CA GLU A 25 5.64 21.10 5.86
C GLU A 25 4.23 20.59 6.21
N PRO A 26 4.02 20.08 7.44
CA PRO A 26 2.73 19.56 7.88
C PRO A 26 1.66 20.66 7.91
N GLU A 27 0.41 20.27 7.61
CA GLU A 27 -0.71 21.20 7.67
C GLU A 27 -0.94 21.71 9.11
N CYS A 28 -1.08 23.03 9.24
CA CYS A 28 -1.46 23.69 10.49
C CYS A 28 -2.95 24.05 10.42
N ARG A 29 -3.81 23.40 11.22
CA ARG A 29 -5.25 23.73 11.25
C ARG A 29 -5.60 24.75 12.35
N ARG A 30 -6.55 25.65 12.04
CA ARG A 30 -6.88 26.89 12.75
C ARG A 30 -7.24 26.69 14.23
N LEU A 31 -6.23 26.74 15.09
CA LEU A 31 -6.18 27.47 16.37
C LEU A 31 -4.78 27.44 17.00
N GLY A 32 -3.73 27.17 16.19
CA GLY A 32 -2.33 27.35 16.57
C GLY A 32 -1.84 26.37 17.63
N LEU A 33 -1.14 25.31 17.20
CA LEU A 33 0.15 24.81 17.73
C LEU A 33 0.39 23.32 17.46
N THR A 34 -0.59 22.56 16.95
CA THR A 34 -0.40 21.15 16.59
C THR A 34 -0.20 20.98 15.08
N ARG A 35 1.02 20.60 14.70
CA ARG A 35 1.32 20.07 13.37
C ARG A 35 0.73 18.66 13.27
N LEU A 36 -0.14 18.43 12.31
CA LEU A 36 -0.74 17.10 12.12
C LEU A 36 0.25 16.20 11.37
N PRO A 37 0.69 15.07 11.94
CA PRO A 37 1.50 14.10 11.24
C PRO A 37 0.66 13.35 10.19
N PRO A 38 1.30 12.66 9.22
CA PRO A 38 0.59 11.69 8.40
C PRO A 38 0.03 10.55 9.26
N CYS A 39 -1.11 9.99 8.84
CA CYS A 39 -1.67 8.79 9.46
C CYS A 39 -0.81 7.54 9.16
N ARG A 40 -0.94 6.50 10.00
CA ARG A 40 -0.18 5.25 9.87
C ARG A 40 -0.40 4.53 8.54
N ASN A 41 -1.64 4.47 8.07
CA ASN A 41 -2.00 3.92 6.76
C ASN A 41 -1.28 4.66 5.63
N ALA A 42 -1.22 5.99 5.67
CA ALA A 42 -0.49 6.78 4.68
C ALA A 42 1.02 6.46 4.68
N CYS A 43 1.63 6.24 5.86
CA CYS A 43 3.02 5.80 5.95
C CYS A 43 3.22 4.40 5.36
N ARG A 44 2.38 3.43 5.74
CA ARG A 44 2.49 2.04 5.27
C ARG A 44 2.32 1.92 3.76
N ALA A 45 1.44 2.72 3.17
CA ALA A 45 1.23 2.74 1.72
C ALA A 45 2.53 3.07 0.98
N VAL A 46 3.25 4.08 1.48
CA VAL A 46 4.52 4.53 0.90
C VAL A 46 5.68 3.60 1.25
N GLU A 47 5.73 3.11 2.50
CA GLU A 47 6.77 2.18 2.97
C GLU A 47 6.79 0.90 2.13
N GLU A 48 5.63 0.31 1.85
CA GLU A 48 5.55 -0.94 1.09
C GLU A 48 5.90 -0.75 -0.39
N GLU A 49 5.43 0.33 -1.01
CA GLU A 49 5.73 0.64 -2.41
C GLU A 49 7.19 1.03 -2.64
N CYS A 50 7.81 1.61 -1.63
CA CYS A 50 9.21 2.02 -1.69
C CYS A 50 10.16 1.06 -0.96
N ARG A 51 9.67 -0.10 -0.49
CA ARG A 51 10.42 -1.06 0.34
C ARG A 51 11.77 -1.43 -0.27
N ASP A 52 11.78 -1.73 -1.57
CA ASP A 52 12.99 -2.13 -2.30
C ASP A 52 14.03 -1.00 -2.43
N PHE A 53 13.61 0.27 -2.31
CA PHE A 53 14.49 1.43 -2.40
C PHE A 53 14.89 2.00 -1.03
N ILE A 54 14.02 1.86 -0.02
CA ILE A 54 14.25 2.34 1.35
C ILE A 54 15.33 1.51 2.05
N LEU A 55 15.43 0.20 1.74
CA LEU A 55 16.35 -0.73 2.39
C LEU A 55 17.83 -0.54 2.00
N ASP A 56 18.11 0.07 0.83
CA ASP A 56 19.46 0.03 0.25
C ASP A 56 20.29 1.31 0.40
N SER A 57 19.72 2.43 0.88
CA SER A 57 20.45 3.70 0.76
C SER A 57 20.62 4.58 1.99
N LEU A 58 19.72 4.65 2.97
CA LEU A 58 19.87 5.62 4.07
C LEU A 58 19.18 5.18 5.36
N ASP A 59 19.68 5.71 6.49
CA ASP A 59 19.13 5.59 7.85
C ASP A 59 17.77 6.32 8.00
N LEU A 60 16.84 6.01 7.10
CA LEU A 60 15.46 6.49 7.04
C LEU A 60 14.52 5.59 7.84
N SER A 61 15.08 4.61 8.56
CA SER A 61 14.39 3.75 9.51
C SER A 61 13.48 4.54 10.45
N GLN A 62 13.85 5.77 10.81
CA GLN A 62 13.08 6.66 11.69
C GLN A 62 11.91 7.37 10.98
N VAL A 63 11.98 7.54 9.65
CA VAL A 63 10.97 8.22 8.82
C VAL A 63 9.90 7.23 8.35
N PHE A 64 10.33 6.01 8.03
CA PHE A 64 9.44 4.90 7.65
C PHE A 64 9.12 3.97 8.81
N ASN A 65 9.37 4.38 10.06
CA ASN A 65 8.84 3.69 11.23
C ASN A 65 7.37 4.06 11.40
N CYS A 66 6.48 3.41 10.64
CA CYS A 66 5.06 3.74 10.65
C CYS A 66 4.39 3.55 12.01
N GLU A 67 5.03 2.85 12.94
CA GLU A 67 4.56 2.67 14.32
C GLU A 67 4.53 3.95 15.15
N ILE A 68 5.24 5.01 14.73
CA ILE A 68 5.22 6.31 15.40
C ILE A 68 4.00 7.17 15.03
N TYR A 69 3.28 6.80 13.96
CA TYR A 69 2.14 7.57 13.47
C TYR A 69 0.81 7.09 14.05
N PRO A 70 -0.16 8.00 14.28
CA PRO A 70 -1.48 7.64 14.78
C PRO A 70 -2.19 6.64 13.86
N ASN A 71 -2.80 5.62 14.46
CA ASN A 71 -3.70 4.71 13.77
C ASN A 71 -5.14 5.23 13.94
N SER A 72 -5.47 6.28 13.19
CA SER A 72 -6.73 7.00 13.30
C SER A 72 -7.18 7.47 11.93
N ASP A 73 -8.50 7.55 11.74
CA ASP A 73 -9.14 8.13 10.56
C ASP A 73 -9.62 9.57 10.80
N ASP A 74 -9.39 10.09 12.01
CA ASP A 74 -9.79 11.44 12.39
C ASP A 74 -8.86 12.49 11.76
N GLN A 75 -9.44 13.34 10.91
CA GLN A 75 -8.76 14.47 10.24
C GLN A 75 -8.25 15.56 11.20
N GLU A 76 -8.51 15.42 12.49
CA GLU A 76 -8.03 16.29 13.57
C GLU A 76 -6.85 15.70 14.35
N GLU A 77 -6.53 14.42 14.14
CA GLU A 77 -5.42 13.71 14.80
C GLU A 77 -4.25 13.48 13.84
N CYS A 78 -4.54 13.13 12.58
CA CYS A 78 -3.54 12.96 11.55
C CYS A 78 -4.09 13.32 10.16
N VAL A 79 -3.19 13.59 9.22
CA VAL A 79 -3.56 13.85 7.82
C VAL A 79 -3.53 12.54 7.06
N ASN A 80 -4.72 12.06 6.67
CA ASN A 80 -4.81 10.92 5.79
C ASN A 80 -4.59 11.37 4.34
N LEU A 81 -3.34 11.29 3.88
CA LEU A 81 -2.91 11.66 2.51
C LEU A 81 -3.56 10.77 1.44
N ALA A 82 -4.27 9.72 1.86
CA ALA A 82 -5.06 8.85 1.03
C ALA A 82 -6.44 9.42 0.66
N LYS A 83 -6.92 10.49 1.32
CA LYS A 83 -8.29 10.98 1.17
C LYS A 83 -8.33 12.24 0.28
N GLY A 84 -8.73 12.09 -0.98
CA GLY A 84 -8.81 13.18 -1.97
C GLY A 84 -10.04 13.06 -2.90
N ASP A 85 -10.39 14.14 -3.60
CA ASP A 85 -11.61 14.24 -4.43
C ASP A 85 -11.70 13.21 -5.58
N LYS A 86 -10.56 12.64 -6.01
CA LYS A 86 -10.48 11.56 -6.99
C LYS A 86 -9.24 10.70 -6.73
N CYS A 87 -9.45 9.39 -6.60
CA CYS A 87 -8.37 8.41 -6.53
C CYS A 87 -7.60 8.34 -7.86
N LEU A 88 -6.34 7.93 -7.80
CA LEU A 88 -5.55 7.66 -9.01
C LEU A 88 -6.17 6.48 -9.79
N LYS A 89 -5.88 6.38 -11.09
CA LYS A 89 -6.45 5.34 -11.98
C LYS A 89 -6.25 3.90 -11.48
N ASN A 90 -5.22 3.67 -10.66
CA ASN A 90 -4.86 2.36 -10.12
C ASN A 90 -5.07 2.29 -8.59
N GLU A 91 -6.02 3.06 -8.07
CA GLU A 91 -6.39 3.05 -6.65
C GLU A 91 -7.86 2.64 -6.49
N PHE A 92 -8.13 1.92 -5.41
CA PHE A 92 -9.47 1.62 -4.91
C PHE A 92 -9.97 2.77 -4.04
N GLN A 93 -11.27 3.07 -4.12
CA GLN A 93 -11.91 4.09 -3.30
C GLN A 93 -12.83 3.42 -2.29
N CYS A 94 -12.54 3.56 -0.99
CA CYS A 94 -13.42 3.21 0.11
C CYS A 94 -14.74 4.00 0.04
N SER A 95 -15.77 3.50 0.72
CA SER A 95 -17.08 4.17 0.81
C SER A 95 -17.03 5.59 1.40
N ASP A 96 -16.03 5.88 2.22
CA ASP A 96 -15.74 7.19 2.82
C ASP A 96 -14.96 8.15 1.90
N GLY A 97 -14.46 7.65 0.76
CA GLY A 97 -13.65 8.41 -0.18
C GLY A 97 -12.14 8.32 0.06
N THR A 98 -11.71 7.53 1.04
CA THR A 98 -10.30 7.12 1.20
C THR A 98 -9.86 6.31 -0.01
N CYS A 99 -8.72 6.68 -0.61
CA CYS A 99 -8.16 6.03 -1.78
C CYS A 99 -6.95 5.19 -1.38
N MET A 100 -6.85 3.96 -1.84
CA MET A 100 -5.77 3.05 -1.47
C MET A 100 -5.31 2.22 -2.68
N PRO A 101 -4.11 1.65 -2.65
CA PRO A 101 -3.65 0.76 -3.71
C PRO A 101 -4.56 -0.47 -3.84
N TRP A 102 -4.78 -0.98 -5.05
CA TRP A 102 -5.57 -2.21 -5.26
C TRP A 102 -5.00 -3.44 -4.53
N ARG A 103 -3.69 -3.48 -4.27
CA ARG A 103 -3.03 -4.56 -3.53
C ARG A 103 -3.44 -4.66 -2.06
N TRP A 104 -4.11 -3.63 -1.52
CA TRP A 104 -4.68 -3.59 -0.17
C TRP A 104 -6.17 -3.95 -0.16
N VAL A 105 -6.75 -4.23 -1.32
CA VAL A 105 -8.11 -4.74 -1.40
C VAL A 105 -8.01 -6.25 -1.29
N CYS A 106 -8.70 -6.84 -0.30
CA CYS A 106 -8.71 -8.28 -0.06
C CYS A 106 -7.35 -8.84 0.36
N ASP A 107 -6.61 -8.08 1.18
CA ASP A 107 -5.30 -8.47 1.68
C ASP A 107 -5.35 -9.06 3.12
N ASN A 108 -6.56 -9.29 3.65
CA ASN A 108 -6.88 -9.67 5.03
C ASN A 108 -6.64 -8.58 6.09
N ASN A 109 -6.35 -7.34 5.70
CA ASN A 109 -6.30 -6.19 6.60
C ASN A 109 -7.47 -5.26 6.33
N ARG A 110 -8.04 -4.69 7.39
CA ARG A 110 -9.04 -3.62 7.25
C ARG A 110 -8.30 -2.29 7.13
N ASP A 111 -8.04 -1.88 5.90
CA ASP A 111 -7.46 -0.59 5.56
C ASP A 111 -8.54 0.47 5.25
N CYS A 112 -9.75 0.07 4.83
CA CYS A 112 -10.90 0.97 4.82
C CYS A 112 -11.51 1.13 6.23
N PRO A 113 -12.00 2.33 6.59
CA PRO A 113 -12.61 2.60 7.90
C PRO A 113 -13.82 1.71 8.22
N LEU A 114 -14.58 1.33 7.19
CA LEU A 114 -15.72 0.43 7.30
C LEU A 114 -15.39 -1.02 6.87
N GLY A 115 -14.14 -1.27 6.49
CA GLY A 115 -13.68 -2.56 5.98
C GLY A 115 -14.23 -2.91 4.59
N ASP A 116 -14.64 -1.92 3.79
CA ASP A 116 -15.19 -2.16 2.44
C ASP A 116 -14.20 -2.83 1.48
N ASP A 117 -12.90 -2.56 1.67
CA ASP A 117 -11.77 -3.22 1.01
C ASP A 117 -11.75 -4.73 1.23
N GLU A 118 -12.21 -5.18 2.39
CA GLU A 118 -12.32 -6.60 2.74
C GLU A 118 -13.73 -7.17 2.53
N MET A 119 -14.65 -6.35 2.00
CA MET A 119 -16.01 -6.79 1.69
C MET A 119 -16.14 -7.18 0.24
N ASN A 120 -16.69 -8.38 0.00
CA ASN A 120 -17.03 -8.87 -1.33
C ASN A 120 -15.81 -9.09 -2.27
N CYS A 121 -14.76 -9.70 -1.72
CA CYS A 121 -13.55 -10.20 -2.39
C CYS A 121 -13.82 -11.32 -3.40
N THR A 122 -14.64 -11.03 -4.40
CA THR A 122 -15.07 -11.97 -5.44
C THR A 122 -14.25 -11.87 -6.71
N LYS A 123 -13.48 -10.78 -6.91
CA LYS A 123 -12.65 -10.54 -8.09
C LYS A 123 -11.34 -9.86 -7.71
N CYS A 124 -10.22 -10.51 -7.99
CA CYS A 124 -8.90 -9.89 -7.98
C CYS A 124 -8.72 -8.95 -9.19
N ALA A 125 -7.68 -8.12 -9.19
CA ALA A 125 -7.34 -7.31 -10.35
C ALA A 125 -7.06 -8.20 -11.58
N GLN A 126 -7.10 -7.60 -12.78
CA GLN A 126 -6.97 -8.35 -14.05
C GLN A 126 -5.64 -9.12 -14.16
N GLU A 127 -4.60 -8.69 -13.44
CA GLU A 127 -3.26 -9.30 -13.43
C GLU A 127 -2.97 -10.04 -12.11
N GLU A 128 -4.01 -10.47 -11.40
CA GLU A 128 -3.90 -11.19 -10.14
C GLU A 128 -4.63 -12.53 -10.18
N PHE A 129 -4.09 -13.50 -9.46
CA PHE A 129 -4.69 -14.81 -9.22
C PHE A 129 -5.37 -14.84 -7.84
N ARG A 130 -6.56 -15.44 -7.77
CA ARG A 130 -7.32 -15.61 -6.53
C ARG A 130 -7.06 -16.97 -5.91
N CYS A 131 -6.55 -16.98 -4.68
CA CYS A 131 -6.42 -18.19 -3.88
C CYS A 131 -7.80 -18.81 -3.58
N ALA A 132 -7.87 -20.14 -3.60
CA ALA A 132 -9.14 -20.86 -3.53
C ALA A 132 -9.76 -20.84 -2.12
N ALA A 133 -8.95 -20.97 -1.06
CA ALA A 133 -9.43 -21.04 0.32
C ALA A 133 -9.72 -19.67 0.96
N ASP A 134 -8.79 -18.74 0.87
CA ASP A 134 -8.76 -17.47 1.59
C ASP A 134 -9.13 -16.27 0.71
N HIS A 135 -9.37 -16.49 -0.59
CA HIS A 135 -9.74 -15.44 -1.54
C HIS A 135 -8.72 -14.29 -1.66
N LYS A 136 -7.53 -14.51 -1.09
CA LYS A 136 -6.35 -13.65 -1.23
C LYS A 136 -6.02 -13.49 -2.71
N CYS A 137 -5.70 -12.27 -3.10
CA CYS A 137 -5.21 -11.96 -4.44
C CYS A 137 -3.67 -11.94 -4.41
N ILE A 138 -3.05 -12.71 -5.30
CA ILE A 138 -1.60 -12.71 -5.51
C ILE A 138 -1.31 -12.26 -6.95
N PRO A 139 -0.13 -11.70 -7.23
CA PRO A 139 0.30 -11.44 -8.60
C PRO A 139 0.16 -12.68 -9.48
N LEU A 140 -0.35 -12.53 -10.71
CA LEU A 140 -0.52 -13.66 -11.63
C LEU A 140 0.83 -14.35 -11.94
N GLU A 141 1.94 -13.63 -11.84
CA GLU A 141 3.31 -14.15 -11.98
C GLU A 141 3.72 -15.14 -10.88
N TRP A 142 3.06 -15.12 -9.72
CA TRP A 142 3.31 -16.06 -8.61
C TRP A 142 2.50 -17.35 -8.78
N LYS A 143 1.57 -17.39 -9.73
CA LYS A 143 0.89 -18.63 -10.06
C LYS A 143 1.85 -19.56 -10.79
N CYS A 144 2.08 -20.76 -10.27
CA CYS A 144 2.96 -21.78 -10.85
C CYS A 144 4.45 -21.40 -10.84
N ASP A 145 4.89 -20.65 -9.83
CA ASP A 145 6.28 -20.20 -9.70
C ASP A 145 7.15 -21.16 -8.86
N ARG A 146 6.55 -22.27 -8.39
CA ARG A 146 7.14 -23.29 -7.48
C ARG A 146 7.23 -22.87 -6.02
N ARG A 147 6.57 -21.78 -5.62
CA ARG A 147 6.43 -21.34 -4.24
C ARG A 147 4.96 -21.38 -3.86
N GLN A 148 4.72 -21.62 -2.57
CA GLN A 148 3.37 -21.58 -2.03
C GLN A 148 3.11 -20.18 -1.51
N ASP A 149 2.36 -19.38 -2.27
CA ASP A 149 1.96 -18.02 -1.94
C ASP A 149 0.50 -17.94 -1.46
N CYS A 150 -0.34 -18.91 -1.85
CA CYS A 150 -1.64 -19.14 -1.24
C CYS A 150 -1.54 -20.02 0.01
N SER A 151 -2.36 -19.73 1.02
CA SER A 151 -2.38 -20.50 2.28
C SER A 151 -2.78 -21.98 2.10
N ASP A 152 -3.50 -22.28 1.01
CA ASP A 152 -3.91 -23.61 0.59
C ASP A 152 -3.07 -24.21 -0.54
N GLY A 153 -2.08 -23.47 -1.07
CA GLY A 153 -1.26 -23.88 -2.22
C GLY A 153 -2.01 -23.94 -3.55
N SER A 154 -3.18 -23.28 -3.65
CA SER A 154 -4.01 -23.30 -4.86
C SER A 154 -3.38 -22.65 -6.08
N ASP A 155 -2.42 -21.75 -5.88
CA ASP A 155 -1.54 -21.15 -6.87
C ASP A 155 -0.64 -22.16 -7.58
N GLU A 156 -0.25 -23.23 -6.89
CA GLU A 156 0.62 -24.29 -7.42
C GLU A 156 -0.15 -25.52 -7.94
N PHE A 157 -1.48 -25.45 -8.00
CA PHE A 157 -2.31 -26.52 -8.52
C PHE A 157 -2.58 -26.38 -10.01
N ASN A 158 -2.57 -27.53 -10.70
CA ASN A 158 -2.87 -27.64 -12.13
C ASN A 158 -1.96 -26.77 -13.02
N CYS A 159 -0.72 -26.57 -12.58
CA CYS A 159 0.35 -26.00 -13.38
C CYS A 159 0.68 -26.99 -14.49
N GLN A 160 0.27 -26.68 -15.72
CA GLN A 160 0.72 -27.45 -16.87
C GLN A 160 2.23 -27.29 -16.93
N THR A 161 2.94 -28.36 -16.55
CA THR A 161 4.38 -28.46 -16.66
C THR A 161 4.72 -28.45 -18.15
N THR A 162 4.72 -27.28 -18.76
CA THR A 162 5.48 -27.09 -19.98
C THR A 162 6.91 -27.03 -19.49
N GLU A 163 7.57 -28.19 -19.50
CA GLU A 163 9.01 -28.27 -19.47
C GLU A 163 9.55 -27.22 -20.45
N VAL A 164 10.09 -26.13 -19.92
CA VAL A 164 10.98 -25.28 -20.69
C VAL A 164 12.26 -26.11 -20.81
N LEU A 165 12.27 -27.02 -21.80
CA LEU A 165 13.50 -27.44 -22.44
C LEU A 165 14.14 -26.16 -22.98
N VAL A 166 15.14 -25.68 -22.26
CA VAL A 166 16.07 -24.67 -22.76
C VAL A 166 17.08 -25.41 -23.65
N PRO A 167 17.09 -25.23 -24.99
CA PRO A 167 18.30 -25.43 -25.77
C PRO A 167 19.29 -24.27 -25.56
#